data_AF-A0A961H7S3-F1
#
_entry.id   AF-A0A961H7S3-F1
#
_cell.length_a   1.000
_cell.length_b   1.000
_cell.length_c   1.000
_cell.angle_alpha   90.00
_cell.angle_beta   90.00
_cell.angle_gamma   90.00
#
_symmetry.space_group_name_H-M   'P 1'
#
loop_
_entity.id
_entity.type
_entity.pdbx_description
1 polymer ?
#
loop_
_entity_poly.entity_id
_entity_poly.type
_entity_poly.pdbx_seq_one_letter_code
_entity_poly.pdbx_strand_id
1 'polypeptide(L)'
;MTTHNHPQQNRQNLIDTLRYGVSNGKNVYVGITNNVARRQAEHGSRFVLDPITSSPVTRGQARAIEEALIVRNPGFQNVRHSISPNHSWYQEAVDWGEAWLRANGL
;
A
#
# COMPACT_ATOMS: atom_id res chain seq x y z
N MET A 1 -0.80 -20.18 13.27
CA MET A 1 -0.69 -19.18 12.19
C MET A 1 0.54 -19.51 11.37
N THR A 2 0.36 -20.15 10.23
CA THR A 2 1.49 -20.56 9.37
C THR A 2 1.86 -19.38 8.50
N THR A 3 2.99 -18.73 8.79
CA THR A 3 3.56 -17.66 7.98
C THR A 3 4.01 -18.24 6.65
N HIS A 4 3.13 -18.20 5.64
CA HIS A 4 3.55 -18.35 4.24
C HIS A 4 4.36 -17.10 3.89
N ASN A 5 5.69 -17.23 4.00
CA ASN A 5 6.62 -16.19 3.60
C ASN A 5 6.55 -16.02 2.08
N HIS A 6 5.84 -14.98 1.63
CA HIS A 6 5.78 -14.63 0.22
C HIS A 6 7.17 -14.23 -0.30
N PRO A 7 7.54 -14.57 -1.55
CA PRO A 7 8.86 -14.28 -2.11
C PRO A 7 9.28 -12.79 -2.11
N GLN A 8 8.34 -11.86 -1.90
CA GLN A 8 8.62 -10.42 -1.76
C GLN A 8 8.82 -9.96 -0.31
N GLN A 9 8.44 -10.75 0.70
CA GLN A 9 8.62 -10.40 2.13
C GLN A 9 10.09 -10.44 2.57
N ASN A 10 10.96 -11.11 1.80
CA ASN A 10 12.35 -11.37 2.16
C ASN A 10 13.38 -10.40 1.52
N ARG A 11 12.95 -9.28 0.91
CA ARG A 11 13.86 -8.26 0.36
C ARG A 11 14.17 -7.18 1.39
N GLN A 12 15.45 -7.11 1.79
CA GLN A 12 16.06 -6.21 2.78
C GLN A 12 15.44 -4.79 2.90
N ASN A 13 15.05 -4.47 4.14
CA ASN A 13 15.24 -3.20 4.88
C ASN A 13 15.00 -1.87 4.15
N LEU A 14 13.88 -1.72 3.43
CA LEU A 14 13.24 -0.38 3.42
C LEU A 14 11.94 -0.51 4.18
N ILE A 15 11.91 0.22 5.28
CA ILE A 15 10.74 0.52 6.08
C ILE A 15 9.87 1.45 5.23
N ASP A 16 8.72 0.95 4.84
CA ASP A 16 7.78 1.72 4.06
C ASP A 16 6.51 1.95 4.89
N THR A 17 5.89 3.11 4.69
CA THR A 17 4.60 3.48 5.30
C THR A 17 3.56 3.64 4.20
N LEU A 18 2.38 3.06 4.40
CA LEU A 18 1.25 3.28 3.50
C LEU A 18 0.53 4.57 3.87
N ARG A 19 0.06 5.29 2.85
CA ARG A 19 -0.75 6.49 3.02
C ARG A 19 -1.89 6.57 2.03
N TYR A 20 -3.01 7.13 2.45
CA TYR A 20 -4.00 7.65 1.53
C TYR A 20 -3.57 9.04 1.04
N GLY A 21 -3.82 9.33 -0.24
CA GLY A 21 -3.95 10.70 -0.70
C GLY A 21 -5.40 11.14 -0.52
N VAL A 22 -5.61 12.15 0.31
CA VAL A 22 -6.93 12.71 0.60
C VAL A 22 -7.14 14.00 -0.19
N SER A 23 -8.25 14.09 -0.92
CA SER A 23 -8.69 15.28 -1.63
C SER A 23 -10.18 15.50 -1.40
N ASN A 24 -10.58 16.72 -1.01
CA ASN A 24 -11.96 17.06 -0.63
C ASN A 24 -12.60 16.07 0.36
N GLY A 25 -11.82 15.61 1.35
CA GLY A 25 -12.28 14.65 2.38
C GLY A 25 -12.47 13.21 1.88
N LYS A 26 -12.05 12.88 0.66
CA LYS A 26 -12.15 11.53 0.08
C LYS A 26 -10.77 10.95 -0.16
N ASN A 27 -10.62 9.65 0.12
CA ASN A 27 -9.44 8.89 -0.29
C ASN A 27 -9.49 8.72 -1.81
N VAL A 28 -8.50 9.27 -2.51
CA VAL A 28 -8.41 9.23 -3.98
C VAL A 28 -7.17 8.51 -4.50
N TYR A 29 -6.24 8.17 -3.60
CA TYR A 29 -4.97 7.55 -3.92
C TYR A 29 -4.50 6.72 -2.74
N VAL A 30 -3.72 5.68 -3.01
CA VAL A 30 -2.93 4.98 -1.99
C VAL A 30 -1.48 4.92 -2.46
N GLY A 31 -0.53 5.11 -1.55
CA GLY A 31 0.89 5.10 -1.90
C GLY A 31 1.78 4.60 -0.79
N ILE A 32 2.89 4.01 -1.20
CA ILE A 32 3.98 3.54 -0.34
C ILE A 32 5.10 4.59 -0.35
N THR A 33 5.64 4.95 0.82
CA THR A 33 6.85 5.77 0.90
C THR A 33 7.67 5.52 2.16
N ASN A 34 9.00 5.66 2.01
CA ASN A 34 9.98 5.71 3.10
C ASN A 34 10.32 7.14 3.54
N ASN A 35 9.87 8.16 2.81
CA ASN A 35 10.07 9.57 3.14
C ASN A 35 8.80 10.38 2.84
N VAL A 36 8.09 10.74 3.90
CA VAL A 36 6.78 11.43 3.83
C VAL A 36 6.91 12.83 3.27
N ALA A 37 7.86 13.60 3.80
CA ALA A 37 8.04 15.00 3.46
C ALA A 37 8.39 15.16 1.96
N ARG A 38 9.33 14.33 1.48
CA ARG A 38 9.66 14.29 0.05
C ARG A 38 8.44 13.91 -0.79
N ARG A 39 7.71 12.86 -0.40
CA ARG A 39 6.57 12.36 -1.17
C ARG A 39 5.41 13.36 -1.19
N GLN A 40 5.16 14.06 -0.09
CA GLN A 40 4.17 15.14 -0.02
C GLN A 40 4.56 16.29 -0.96
N ALA A 41 5.84 16.68 -0.99
CA ALA A 41 6.33 17.72 -1.90
C ALA A 41 6.19 17.34 -3.37
N GLU A 42 6.47 16.08 -3.74
CA GLU A 42 6.28 15.57 -5.11
C GLU A 42 4.83 15.64 -5.59
N HIS A 43 3.86 15.52 -4.67
CA HIS A 43 2.43 15.60 -4.98
C HIS A 43 1.84 17.00 -4.83
N GLY A 44 2.55 17.92 -4.17
CA GLY A 44 2.15 19.31 -3.99
C GLY A 44 0.77 19.44 -3.36
N SER A 45 -0.10 20.25 -3.98
CA SER A 45 -1.47 20.52 -3.53
C SER A 45 -2.51 19.50 -4.01
N ARG A 46 -2.10 18.44 -4.73
CA ARG A 46 -3.06 17.46 -5.29
C ARG A 46 -3.80 16.68 -4.20
N PHE A 47 -3.11 16.37 -3.11
CA PHE A 47 -3.67 15.69 -1.95
C PHE A 47 -2.76 15.83 -0.73
N VAL A 48 -3.34 15.62 0.46
CA VAL A 48 -2.59 15.45 1.71
C VAL A 48 -2.40 13.97 1.96
N LEU A 49 -1.19 13.59 2.37
CA LEU A 49 -0.85 12.21 2.69
C LEU A 49 -1.24 11.85 4.14
N ASP A 50 -2.17 10.91 4.29
CA ASP A 50 -2.69 10.43 5.59
C ASP A 50 -2.20 9.00 5.89
N PRO A 51 -1.49 8.73 7.00
CA PRO A 51 -0.95 7.40 7.30
C PRO A 51 -2.01 6.32 7.53
N ILE A 52 -1.82 5.16 6.89
CA ILE A 52 -2.63 3.94 7.08
C ILE A 52 -1.96 3.01 8.10
N THR A 53 -0.64 2.86 7.99
CA THR A 53 0.15 2.01 8.90
C THR A 53 0.68 2.85 10.06
N SER A 54 0.42 2.43 11.30
CA SER A 54 0.92 3.06 12.52
C SER A 54 2.41 2.80 12.76
N SER A 55 2.96 1.75 12.17
CA SER A 55 4.38 1.42 12.18
C SER A 55 4.85 1.02 10.78
N PRO A 56 6.15 1.18 10.50
CA PRO A 56 6.79 0.61 9.32
C PRO A 56 6.45 -0.85 9.04
N VAL A 57 6.18 -1.17 7.78
CA VAL A 57 6.09 -2.54 7.29
C VAL A 57 7.21 -2.82 6.29
N THR A 58 7.48 -4.10 6.01
CA THR A 58 8.41 -4.46 4.94
C THR A 58 7.82 -4.04 3.59
N ARG A 59 8.67 -3.78 2.60
CA ARG A 59 8.22 -3.42 1.25
C ARG A 59 7.26 -4.43 0.63
N GLY A 60 7.50 -5.72 0.84
CA GLY A 60 6.62 -6.78 0.35
C GLY A 60 5.20 -6.66 0.95
N GLN A 61 5.13 -6.45 2.27
CA GLN A 61 3.86 -6.20 2.95
C GLN A 61 3.21 -4.90 2.47
N ALA A 62 4.01 -3.84 2.31
CA ALA A 62 3.49 -2.56 1.86
C ALA A 62 2.79 -2.67 0.49
N ARG A 63 3.43 -3.38 -0.44
CA ARG A 63 2.89 -3.64 -1.79
C ARG A 63 1.63 -4.48 -1.76
N ALA A 64 1.62 -5.55 -0.96
CA ALA A 64 0.43 -6.39 -0.81
C ALA A 64 -0.78 -5.59 -0.29
N ILE A 65 -0.57 -4.76 0.73
CA ILE A 65 -1.63 -3.90 1.29
C ILE A 65 -2.08 -2.84 0.27
N GLU A 66 -1.15 -2.22 -0.46
CA GLU A 66 -1.47 -1.22 -1.50
C GLU A 66 -2.36 -1.82 -2.60
N GLU A 67 -2.02 -3.01 -3.10
CA GLU A 67 -2.84 -3.68 -4.13
C GLU A 67 -4.22 -4.07 -3.59
N ALA A 68 -4.33 -4.55 -2.36
CA ALA A 68 -5.62 -4.83 -1.74
C ALA A 68 -6.51 -3.57 -1.65
N LEU A 69 -5.93 -2.42 -1.31
CA LEU A 69 -6.64 -1.15 -1.25
C LEU A 69 -7.07 -0.65 -2.64
N ILE A 70 -6.23 -0.84 -3.68
CA ILE A 70 -6.60 -0.52 -5.07
C ILE A 70 -7.76 -1.40 -5.53
N VAL A 71 -7.76 -2.70 -5.19
CA VAL A 71 -8.85 -3.62 -5.52
C VAL A 71 -10.15 -3.23 -4.81
N ARG A 72 -10.08 -2.87 -3.52
CA ARG A 72 -11.25 -2.38 -2.76
C ARG A 72 -11.84 -1.10 -3.33
N ASN A 73 -11.00 -0.23 -3.91
CA ASN A 73 -11.43 1.05 -4.47
C ASN A 73 -10.90 1.25 -5.90
N PRO A 74 -11.63 0.75 -6.92
CA PRO A 74 -11.24 0.94 -8.32
C PRO A 74 -11.29 2.40 -8.77
N GLY A 75 -11.84 3.32 -7.95
CA GLY A 75 -11.85 4.76 -8.20
C GLY A 75 -10.55 5.48 -7.81
N PHE A 76 -9.56 4.77 -7.25
CA PHE A 76 -8.26 5.37 -6.96
C PHE A 76 -7.53 5.79 -8.23
N GLN A 77 -6.84 6.92 -8.16
CA GLN A 77 -6.09 7.54 -9.24
C GLN A 77 -4.69 6.95 -9.42
N ASN A 78 -4.45 5.75 -8.87
CA ASN A 78 -3.19 5.05 -9.00
C ASN A 78 -2.92 4.71 -10.47
N VAL A 79 -1.97 5.41 -11.09
CA VAL A 79 -1.58 5.17 -12.51
C VAL A 79 -0.68 3.93 -12.66
N ARG A 80 -0.06 3.48 -11.55
CA ARG A 80 0.86 2.34 -11.54
C ARG A 80 0.57 1.44 -10.34
N HIS A 81 0.64 0.15 -10.59
CA HIS A 81 0.61 -0.91 -9.57
C HIS A 81 2.03 -1.24 -9.11
N SER A 82 2.21 -1.47 -7.82
CA SER A 82 3.48 -1.94 -7.27
C SER A 82 3.72 -3.43 -7.53
N ILE A 83 2.64 -4.19 -7.71
CA ILE A 83 2.68 -5.57 -8.20
C ILE A 83 1.85 -5.62 -9.47
N SER A 84 2.44 -6.09 -10.56
CA SER A 84 1.70 -6.26 -11.81
C SER A 84 0.50 -7.20 -11.61
N PRO A 85 -0.73 -6.81 -12.03
CA PRO A 85 -1.90 -7.69 -11.99
C PRO A 85 -1.73 -8.99 -12.78
N ASN A 86 -0.81 -9.01 -13.75
CA ASN A 86 -0.49 -10.19 -14.55
C ASN A 86 0.53 -11.12 -13.88
N HIS A 87 1.03 -10.78 -12.69
CA HIS A 87 1.97 -11.63 -11.99
C HIS A 87 1.25 -12.88 -11.45
N SER A 88 1.85 -14.06 -11.60
CA SER A 88 1.30 -15.33 -11.11
C SER A 88 0.90 -15.35 -9.63
N TRP A 89 1.52 -14.53 -8.78
CA TRP A 89 1.23 -14.43 -7.34
C TRP A 89 0.49 -13.14 -6.97
N TYR A 90 -0.04 -12.38 -7.95
CA TYR A 90 -0.77 -11.14 -7.68
C TYR A 90 -1.95 -11.36 -6.73
N GLN A 91 -2.77 -12.37 -7.01
CA GLN A 91 -3.95 -12.67 -6.20
C GLN A 91 -3.58 -13.03 -4.76
N GLU A 92 -2.55 -13.86 -4.57
CA GLU A 92 -2.07 -14.22 -3.23
C GLU A 92 -1.59 -12.98 -2.44
N ALA A 93 -0.95 -12.01 -3.11
CA ALA A 93 -0.55 -10.77 -2.49
C ALA A 93 -1.76 -9.88 -2.12
N VAL A 94 -2.78 -9.80 -2.98
CA VAL A 94 -4.04 -9.11 -2.68
C VAL A 94 -4.73 -9.75 -1.48
N ASP A 95 -4.84 -11.06 -1.45
CA ASP A 95 -5.49 -11.81 -0.37
C ASP A 95 -4.76 -11.62 0.96
N TRP A 96 -3.41 -11.64 0.93
CA TRP A 96 -2.61 -11.35 2.12
C TRP A 96 -2.82 -9.92 2.61
N GLY A 97 -2.82 -8.93 1.71
CA GLY A 97 -3.05 -7.53 2.04
C GLY A 97 -4.44 -7.30 2.64
N GLU A 98 -5.46 -7.95 2.08
CA GLU A 98 -6.83 -7.93 2.57
C GLU A 98 -6.94 -8.50 3.99
N ALA A 99 -6.29 -9.65 4.25
CA ALA A 99 -6.24 -10.23 5.59
C ALA A 99 -5.55 -9.29 6.59
N TRP A 100 -4.46 -8.63 6.18
CA TRP A 100 -3.77 -7.65 7.00
C TRP A 100 -4.67 -6.46 7.35
N LEU A 101 -5.40 -5.89 6.38
CA LEU A 101 -6.32 -4.77 6.60
C LEU A 101 -7.39 -5.14 7.64
N ARG A 102 -8.04 -6.29 7.47
CA ARG A 102 -9.06 -6.79 8.41
C ARG A 102 -8.52 -6.99 9.83
N ALA A 103 -7.32 -7.56 9.94
CA ALA A 103 -6.67 -7.76 11.24
C ALA A 103 -6.33 -6.44 11.96
N ASN A 104 -6.24 -5.33 11.22
CA ASN A 104 -5.97 -3.99 11.73
C ASN A 104 -7.22 -3.09 11.78
N GLY A 105 -8.41 -3.64 11.53
CA GLY A 105 -9.68 -2.91 11.60
C GLY A 105 -9.93 -1.94 10.44
N LEU A 106 -9.33 -2.18 9.27
CA LEU A 106 -9.40 -1.35 8.06
C LEU A 106 -10.19 -2.01 6.92
#